data_AF-A0AAV7JCU5-F1
#
_entry.id   AF-A0AAV7JCU5-F1
#
_cell.length_a   1.000
_cell.length_b   1.000
_cell.length_c   1.000
_cell.angle_alpha   90.00
_cell.angle_beta   90.00
_cell.angle_gamma   90.00
#
_symmetry.space_group_name_H-M   'P 1'
#
loop_
_entity.id
_entity.type
_entity.pdbx_description
1 polymer ?
#
loop_
_entity_poly.entity_id
_entity_poly.type
_entity_poly.pdbx_seq_one_letter_code
_entity_poly.pdbx_strand_id
1 'polypeptide(L)'
;MSAPDRNYSLFLLSSEEIVHLDIKDLNKILKDERISLTDQADIKKLRRKEKMKRYRRECRERKSSEYSLLVRQKELLYDEWSDLLAEVDMLKNNKAALEILNWSDNTDFYDY
;
A
#
# COMPACT_ATOMS: atom_id res chain seq x y z
N MET A 1 -32.84 17.37 10.88
CA MET A 1 -32.58 18.82 10.85
C MET A 1 -31.08 19.02 10.66
N SER A 2 -30.66 19.39 9.45
CA SER A 2 -29.25 19.73 9.18
C SER A 2 -28.98 21.09 9.81
N ALA A 3 -27.96 21.19 10.67
CA ALA A 3 -27.56 22.47 11.25
C ALA A 3 -27.27 23.48 10.12
N PRO A 4 -27.60 24.77 10.29
CA PRO A 4 -27.31 25.76 9.26
C PRO A 4 -25.81 25.77 9.01
N ASP A 5 -25.43 25.71 7.73
CA ASP A 5 -24.08 25.97 7.28
C ASP A 5 -23.72 27.39 7.69
N ARG A 6 -23.20 27.57 8.91
CA ARG A 6 -22.55 28.81 9.32
C ARG A 6 -21.46 29.02 8.28
N ASN A 7 -21.62 30.06 7.45
CA ASN A 7 -20.59 30.46 6.51
C ASN A 7 -19.29 30.67 7.30
N TYR A 8 -18.39 29.69 7.22
CA TYR A 8 -17.06 29.71 7.85
C TYR A 8 -16.14 30.76 7.21
N SER A 9 -16.68 31.66 6.36
CA SER A 9 -16.00 32.79 5.71
C SER A 9 -15.46 33.84 6.69
N LEU A 10 -15.67 33.66 8.00
CA LEU A 10 -15.11 34.48 9.08
C LEU A 10 -13.78 33.96 9.63
N PHE A 11 -13.31 32.78 9.20
CA PHE A 11 -12.01 32.29 9.62
C PHE A 11 -10.91 32.80 8.69
N LEU A 12 -10.02 33.62 9.26
CA LEU A 12 -8.76 34.08 8.64
C LEU A 12 -7.87 32.92 8.15
N LEU A 13 -8.09 31.70 8.65
CA LEU A 13 -7.33 30.52 8.27
C LEU A 13 -8.18 29.60 7.37
N SER A 14 -7.59 29.19 6.25
CA SER A 14 -8.12 28.13 5.40
C SER A 14 -8.13 26.78 6.14
N SER A 15 -8.98 25.87 5.66
CA SER A 15 -9.04 24.50 6.20
C SER A 15 -7.69 23.78 6.12
N GLU A 16 -6.88 24.08 5.11
CA GLU A 16 -5.56 23.50 4.91
C GLU A 16 -4.56 24.04 5.96
N GLU A 17 -4.51 25.36 6.16
CA GLU A 17 -3.66 25.99 7.18
C GLU A 17 -3.98 25.46 8.59
N ILE A 18 -5.26 25.34 8.94
CA ILE A 18 -5.71 24.83 10.25
C ILE A 18 -5.21 23.40 10.51
N VAL A 19 -5.14 22.56 9.47
CA VAL A 19 -4.68 21.17 9.60
C VAL A 19 -3.18 21.08 9.88
N HIS A 20 -2.41 21.94 9.23
CA HIS A 20 -0.94 21.92 9.26
C HIS A 20 -0.33 22.67 10.45
N LEU A 21 -1.04 23.63 11.05
CA LEU A 21 -0.59 24.30 12.26
C LEU A 21 -0.45 23.33 13.44
N ASP A 22 0.58 23.56 14.27
CA ASP A 22 0.65 22.94 15.58
C ASP A 22 -0.49 23.45 16.48
N ILE A 23 -0.89 22.64 17.47
CA ILE A 23 -1.97 23.01 18.39
C ILE A 23 -1.61 24.24 19.22
N LYS A 24 -0.33 24.48 19.53
CA LYS A 24 0.11 25.66 20.26
C LYS A 24 -0.06 26.93 19.42
N ASP A 25 0.39 26.89 18.18
CA ASP A 25 0.30 28.02 17.25
C ASP A 25 -1.16 28.32 16.89
N LEU A 26 -1.96 27.29 16.64
CA LEU A 26 -3.40 27.46 16.43
C LEU A 26 -4.05 28.13 17.65
N ASN A 27 -3.79 27.66 18.87
CA ASN A 27 -4.36 28.29 20.06
C ASN A 27 -3.88 29.73 20.27
N LYS A 28 -2.65 30.05 19.87
CA LYS A 28 -2.11 31.41 19.93
C LYS A 28 -2.86 32.32 18.96
N ILE A 29 -2.95 31.94 17.69
CA ILE A 29 -3.69 32.70 16.66
C ILE A 29 -5.15 32.92 17.10
N LEU A 30 -5.82 31.88 17.59
CA LEU A 30 -7.20 32.00 18.05
C LEU A 30 -7.40 32.97 19.23
N LYS A 31 -6.38 33.10 20.10
CA LYS A 31 -6.40 34.08 21.20
C LYS A 31 -6.08 35.48 20.71
N ASP A 32 -5.07 35.62 19.86
CA ASP A 32 -4.60 36.90 19.32
C ASP A 32 -5.72 37.57 18.49
N GLU A 33 -6.46 36.78 17.72
CA GLU A 33 -7.63 37.20 16.93
C GLU A 33 -8.93 37.35 17.76
N ARG A 34 -8.85 37.17 19.09
CA ARG A 34 -9.99 37.31 20.02
C ARG A 34 -11.23 36.47 19.62
N ILE A 35 -11.01 35.28 19.06
CA ILE A 35 -12.09 34.37 18.65
C ILE A 35 -12.86 33.86 19.87
N SER A 36 -14.18 33.81 19.78
CA SER A 36 -15.04 33.32 20.86
C SER A 36 -14.75 31.85 21.22
N LEU A 37 -14.94 31.46 22.48
CA LEU A 37 -14.69 30.07 22.92
C LEU A 37 -15.53 29.05 22.14
N THR A 38 -16.76 29.41 21.76
CA THR A 38 -17.64 28.57 20.93
C THR A 38 -17.06 28.38 19.53
N ASP A 39 -16.59 29.45 18.91
CA ASP A 39 -16.03 29.38 17.55
C ASP A 39 -14.66 28.67 17.56
N GLN A 40 -13.85 28.85 18.60
CA GLN A 40 -12.63 28.07 18.81
C GLN A 40 -12.90 26.56 18.87
N ALA A 41 -13.99 26.15 19.54
CA ALA A 41 -14.38 24.75 19.61
C ALA A 41 -14.78 24.23 18.22
N ASP A 42 -15.50 25.02 17.43
CA ASP A 42 -15.92 24.65 16.09
C ASP A 42 -14.74 24.57 15.09
N ILE A 43 -13.75 25.46 15.20
CA ILE A 43 -12.48 25.35 14.45
C ILE A 43 -11.74 24.05 14.79
N LYS A 44 -11.66 23.71 16.08
CA LYS A 44 -11.00 22.47 16.51
C LYS A 44 -11.73 21.22 15.99
N LYS A 45 -13.07 21.27 15.92
CA LYS A 45 -13.87 20.21 15.27
C LYS A 45 -13.58 20.15 13.77
N LEU A 46 -13.52 21.28 13.09
CA LEU A 46 -13.19 21.37 11.67
C LEU A 46 -11.80 20.78 11.40
N ARG A 47 -10.79 21.19 12.17
CA ARG A 47 -9.42 20.64 12.12
C ARG A 47 -9.42 19.12 12.24
N ARG A 48 -10.16 18.58 13.21
CA ARG A 48 -10.26 17.13 13.43
C ARG A 48 -10.92 16.44 12.24
N LYS A 49 -11.97 17.03 11.68
CA LYS A 49 -12.69 16.50 10.50
C LYS A 49 -11.76 16.43 9.28
N GLU A 50 -11.01 17.49 9.02
CA GLU A 50 -10.07 17.53 7.88
C GLU A 50 -8.88 16.58 8.07
N LYS A 51 -8.29 16.52 9.27
CA LYS A 51 -7.27 15.49 9.59
C LYS A 51 -7.81 14.08 9.36
N MET A 52 -9.04 13.81 9.81
CA MET A 52 -9.68 12.51 9.60
C MET A 52 -9.91 12.19 8.12
N LYS A 53 -10.29 13.18 7.29
CA LYS A 53 -10.39 12.99 5.83
C LYS A 53 -9.03 12.60 5.24
N ARG A 54 -7.95 13.27 5.65
CA ARG A 54 -6.58 12.94 5.21
C ARG A 54 -6.19 11.53 5.61
N TYR A 55 -6.39 11.15 6.88
CA TYR A 55 -6.11 9.79 7.35
C TYR A 55 -6.89 8.72 6.56
N ARG A 56 -8.15 8.98 6.21
CA ARG A 56 -8.94 8.06 5.38
C ARG A 56 -8.36 7.91 3.98
N ARG A 57 -7.87 8.99 3.39
CA ARG A 57 -7.21 8.97 2.08
C ARG A 57 -5.92 8.14 2.16
N GLU A 58 -5.03 8.47 3.08
CA GLU A 58 -3.76 7.76 3.29
C GLU A 58 -3.98 6.27 3.63
N CYS A 59 -5.05 5.93 4.35
CA CYS A 59 -5.42 4.55 4.62
C CYS A 59 -5.81 3.79 3.34
N ARG A 60 -6.62 4.42 2.47
CA ARG A 60 -6.99 3.84 1.16
C ARG A 60 -5.78 3.70 0.24
N GLU A 61 -4.91 4.72 0.20
CA GLU A 61 -3.69 4.70 -0.59
C GLU A 61 -2.75 3.58 -0.12
N ARG A 62 -2.49 3.46 1.19
CA ARG A 62 -1.68 2.35 1.73
C ARG A 62 -2.23 0.99 1.33
N LYS A 63 -3.54 0.77 1.50
CA LYS A 63 -4.17 -0.50 1.10
C LYS A 63 -4.02 -0.77 -0.40
N SER A 64 -4.16 0.25 -1.23
CA SER A 64 -3.97 0.14 -2.69
C SER A 64 -2.52 -0.20 -3.06
N SER A 65 -1.57 0.44 -2.38
CA SER A 65 -0.13 0.18 -2.58
C SER A 65 0.25 -1.23 -2.12
N GLU A 66 -0.23 -1.67 -0.96
CA GLU A 66 -0.03 -3.04 -0.45
C GLU A 66 -0.59 -4.08 -1.41
N TYR A 67 -1.80 -3.86 -1.94
CA TYR A 67 -2.38 -4.76 -2.94
C TYR A 67 -1.53 -4.82 -4.21
N SER A 68 -1.10 -3.66 -4.71
CA SER A 68 -0.27 -3.58 -5.93
C SER A 68 1.07 -4.30 -5.73
N LEU A 69 1.68 -4.17 -4.55
CA LEU A 69 2.89 -4.89 -4.18
C LEU A 69 2.69 -6.40 -4.16
N LEU A 70 1.60 -6.88 -3.55
CA LEU A 70 1.28 -8.30 -3.48
C LEU A 70 1.00 -8.90 -4.87
N VAL A 71 0.33 -8.17 -5.75
CA VAL A 71 0.11 -8.60 -7.14
C VAL A 71 1.44 -8.77 -7.87
N ARG A 72 2.34 -7.80 -7.76
CA ARG A 72 3.67 -7.88 -8.37
C ARG A 72 4.50 -9.04 -7.81
N GLN A 73 4.46 -9.27 -6.51
CA GLN A 73 5.14 -10.41 -5.88
C GLN A 73 4.57 -11.74 -6.36
N LYS A 74 3.25 -11.84 -6.51
CA LYS A 74 2.59 -13.02 -7.06
C LYS A 74 3.08 -13.30 -8.48
N GLU A 75 3.15 -12.30 -9.35
CA GLU A 75 3.64 -12.44 -10.73
C GLU A 75 5.08 -12.96 -10.77
N LEU A 76 5.99 -12.35 -9.99
CA LEU A 76 7.38 -12.80 -9.90
C LEU A 76 7.49 -14.26 -9.45
N LEU A 77 6.68 -14.68 -8.46
CA LEU A 77 6.67 -16.07 -8.00
C LEU A 77 6.12 -17.05 -9.05
N TYR A 78 5.18 -16.62 -9.89
CA TYR A 78 4.70 -17.45 -11.01
C TYR A 78 5.76 -17.60 -12.09
N ASP A 79 6.50 -16.53 -12.40
CA ASP A 79 7.60 -16.57 -13.36
C ASP A 79 8.70 -17.52 -12.85
N GLU A 80 9.14 -17.36 -11.60
CA GLU A 80 10.13 -18.25 -10.97
C GLU A 80 9.65 -19.72 -10.94
N TRP A 81 8.38 -19.96 -10.65
CA TRP A 81 7.81 -21.30 -10.66
C TRP A 81 7.81 -21.92 -12.06
N SER A 82 7.51 -21.11 -13.09
CA SER A 82 7.54 -21.54 -14.49
C SER A 82 8.96 -21.94 -14.92
N ASP A 83 9.95 -21.13 -14.57
CA ASP A 83 11.36 -21.41 -14.88
C ASP A 83 11.83 -22.71 -14.22
N LEU A 84 11.51 -22.90 -12.94
CA LEU A 84 11.82 -24.14 -12.22
C LEU A 84 11.12 -25.37 -12.82
N LEU A 85 9.88 -25.21 -13.29
CA LEU A 85 9.15 -26.30 -13.93
C LEU A 85 9.84 -26.74 -15.23
N ALA A 86 10.29 -25.78 -16.04
CA ALA A 86 11.04 -26.06 -17.26
C ALA A 86 12.39 -26.74 -16.94
N GLU A 87 13.10 -26.29 -15.90
CA GLU A 87 14.34 -26.93 -15.46
C GLU A 87 14.11 -28.38 -15.02
N VAL A 88 13.06 -28.64 -14.24
CA VAL A 88 12.69 -29.99 -13.81
C VAL A 88 12.42 -30.90 -15.00
N ASP A 89 11.73 -30.42 -16.03
CA ASP A 89 11.43 -31.22 -17.21
C ASP A 89 12.68 -31.49 -18.06
N MET A 90 13.59 -30.51 -18.18
CA MET A 90 14.91 -30.71 -18.79
C MET A 90 15.72 -31.77 -18.04
N LEU A 91 15.74 -31.71 -16.71
CA LEU A 91 16.46 -32.69 -15.87
C LEU A 91 15.86 -34.10 -15.99
N LYS A 92 14.53 -34.24 -16.08
CA LYS A 92 13.87 -35.53 -16.33
C LYS A 92 14.27 -36.11 -17.68
N ASN A 93 14.28 -35.29 -18.74
CA ASN A 93 14.69 -35.72 -20.08
C ASN A 93 16.15 -36.15 -20.09
N ASN A 94 17.05 -35.38 -19.48
CA ASN A 94 18.46 -35.72 -19.35
C ASN A 94 18.65 -37.04 -18.57
N LYS A 95 17.91 -37.22 -17.47
CA LYS A 95 17.93 -38.46 -16.69
C LYS A 95 17.50 -39.66 -17.54
N ALA A 96 16.40 -39.56 -18.27
CA ALA A 96 15.92 -40.63 -19.15
C ALA A 96 16.93 -40.97 -20.26
N ALA A 97 17.57 -39.96 -20.87
CA ALA A 97 18.60 -40.18 -21.88
C ALA A 97 19.83 -40.92 -21.31
N LEU A 98 20.27 -40.56 -20.10
CA LEU A 98 21.38 -41.24 -19.42
C LEU A 98 21.03 -42.69 -19.03
N GLU A 99 19.79 -42.95 -18.63
CA GLU A 99 19.32 -44.32 -18.34
C GLU A 99 19.35 -45.20 -19.59
N ILE A 100 18.99 -44.65 -20.76
CA ILE A 100 19.08 -45.36 -22.05
C ILE A 100 20.53 -45.69 -22.41
N LEU A 101 21.45 -44.72 -22.29
CA LEU A 101 22.88 -44.92 -22.56
C LEU A 101 23.51 -45.98 -21.65
N ASN A 102 23.19 -45.95 -20.36
CA ASN A 102 23.68 -46.97 -19.41
C ASN A 102 23.13 -48.38 -19.69
N TRP A 103 21.99 -48.48 -20.36
CA TRP A 103 21.43 -49.77 -20.77
C TRP A 103 22.07 -50.32 -22.05
N SER A 104 22.45 -49.46 -23.01
CA SER A 104 23.16 -49.89 -24.22
C SER A 104 24.58 -50.38 -23.91
N ASP A 105 25.30 -49.71 -23.01
CA ASP A 105 26.68 -50.11 -22.64
C ASP A 105 26.73 -51.46 -21.90
N ASN A 106 25.63 -51.90 -21.28
CA ASN A 106 25.52 -53.20 -20.59
C ASN A 106 25.00 -54.33 -21.49
N THR A 107 24.39 -54.04 -22.63
CA THR A 107 23.84 -55.07 -23.53
C THR A 107 24.87 -55.61 -24.52
N ASP A 108 25.88 -54.80 -24.90
CA ASP A 108 27.01 -55.25 -25.72
C ASP A 108 27.98 -56.23 -25.00
N PHE A 109 27.80 -56.44 -23.69
CA PHE A 109 28.64 -57.36 -22.90
C PHE A 109 28.13 -58.82 -22.90
N TYR A 110 26.88 -59.08 -23.31
CA TYR A 110 26.24 -60.40 -23.20
C TYR A 110 26.06 -61.15 -24.53
N ASP A 111 26.58 -60.64 -25.65
CA ASP A 111 26.52 -61.29 -26.98
C ASP A 111 27.81 -62.09 -27.33
N TYR A 112 28.52 -62.66 -26.34
CA TYR A 112 29.67 -63.56 -26.54
C TYR A 112 29.49 -64.93 -25.91
#